data_AF-A0A1G7LLZ4-F1
#
_entry.id   AF-A0A1G7LLZ4-F1
#
_cell.length_a   1.000
_cell.length_b   1.000
_cell.length_c   1.000
_cell.angle_alpha   90.00
_cell.angle_beta   90.00
_cell.angle_gamma   90.00
#
_symmetry.space_group_name_H-M   'P 1'
#
loop_
_entity.id
_entity.type
_entity.pdbx_description
1 polymer ?
#
loop_
_entity_poly.entity_id
_entity_poly.type
_entity_poly.pdbx_seq_one_letter_code
_entity_poly.pdbx_strand_id
1 'polypeptide(L)'
;MYDRPHSSRFAAPSAGGRSVPRRWTRESFIPFRLEVLTPVFIGTGSDFSPLEYVIRAENGGHALHMVDTESWLLAAQDREDTHAALDRGDTLGLRRLMNEQLDTALYSQAHVPVPSAKLAKDLLENIKNPNSLSKAEIQPFVRNPVTKTALVPGSSLKGALSTPLIDSLDHGALLRAVQQGDKYTGEMEHLLGNIKEHSMQALKVSDVPVPPEGTRIVAAVEVRREGGKPGTPKTPCEALAPTGFGGLPLYGRLLMDIVSGVPRITLPKDRPVSLTELARLCNAFYGKRFRDEMDKFYRLPHLTAVGERLQPVLRRIEGLNPERELLLRVGHYSHVECVTVSNNKPQARKGFGKTRTLADRELPFGWVVLSFCPEAEYEQGLARVEAAIATAVQERQAKRSARNKGLCRLLDAQRKLAEAAEQARAKAEEEQQRKERAAAERAKMLAALSPDERSIAEVAESDATEKQSMDLYGRLSSLDGDVQTRAASALRDCWQRLGKWEGKLSKKQTEKVAAVKRILEG
;
A
#
# COMPACT_ATOMS: atom_id res chain seq x y z
N MET A 1 33.70 34.67 -58.68
CA MET A 1 33.27 36.08 -58.48
C MET A 1 31.81 36.17 -58.90
N TYR A 2 30.94 36.23 -57.89
CA TYR A 2 29.53 36.61 -57.86
C TYR A 2 28.66 36.47 -59.12
N ASP A 3 27.79 35.45 -59.09
CA ASP A 3 26.53 35.47 -59.81
C ASP A 3 25.42 35.93 -58.86
N ARG A 4 24.61 36.88 -59.31
CA ARG A 4 23.45 37.43 -58.59
C ARG A 4 22.27 36.45 -58.72
N PRO A 5 21.41 36.32 -57.69
CA PRO A 5 20.26 35.44 -57.76
C PRO A 5 19.09 36.14 -58.47
N HIS A 6 18.59 35.50 -59.52
CA HIS A 6 17.26 35.78 -60.04
C HIS A 6 16.19 35.14 -59.17
N SER A 7 15.15 35.93 -58.95
CA SER A 7 13.92 35.59 -58.24
C SER A 7 13.25 34.35 -58.84
N SER A 8 12.89 33.39 -57.99
CA SER A 8 11.79 32.48 -58.29
C SER A 8 10.70 32.68 -57.25
N ARG A 9 9.57 33.20 -57.74
CA ARG A 9 8.29 33.19 -57.05
C ARG A 9 7.90 31.73 -56.86
N PHE A 10 7.90 31.23 -55.63
CA PHE A 10 7.23 29.97 -55.34
C PHE A 10 5.73 30.22 -55.27
N ALA A 11 5.06 29.78 -56.34
CA ALA A 11 3.63 29.62 -56.41
C ALA A 11 3.13 28.65 -55.31
N ALA A 12 1.91 28.90 -54.85
CA ALA A 12 1.20 28.12 -53.84
C ALA A 12 1.11 26.62 -54.21
N PRO A 13 1.15 25.69 -53.25
CA PRO A 13 0.77 24.32 -53.50
C PRO A 13 -0.76 24.19 -53.50
N SER A 14 -1.29 23.73 -54.63
CA SER A 14 -2.65 23.24 -54.80
C SER A 14 -2.89 21.94 -54.01
N ALA A 15 -4.15 21.80 -53.60
CA ALA A 15 -4.86 20.61 -53.10
C ALA A 15 -4.16 19.25 -53.35
N GLY A 16 -3.84 18.55 -52.27
CA GLY A 16 -3.25 17.20 -52.29
C GLY A 16 -2.08 17.02 -51.31
N GLY A 17 -2.16 17.61 -50.12
CA GLY A 17 -1.05 17.62 -49.16
C GLY A 17 -0.84 16.25 -48.51
N ARG A 18 0.25 15.56 -48.84
CA ARG A 18 0.87 14.61 -47.91
C ARG A 18 1.17 15.38 -46.62
N SER A 19 0.55 15.01 -45.50
CA SER A 19 0.77 15.69 -44.22
C SER A 19 2.27 15.57 -43.86
N VAL A 20 3.01 16.67 -43.97
CA VAL A 20 4.36 16.72 -43.45
C VAL A 20 4.25 16.49 -41.93
N PRO A 21 4.99 15.54 -41.34
CA PRO A 21 4.95 15.32 -39.90
C PRO A 21 5.26 16.63 -39.16
N ARG A 22 4.45 16.98 -38.16
CA ARG A 22 4.71 18.16 -37.32
C ARG A 22 6.11 18.02 -36.72
N ARG A 23 6.96 19.03 -36.90
CA ARG A 23 8.32 19.09 -36.36
C ARG A 23 8.33 20.02 -35.15
N TRP A 24 8.76 19.51 -34.01
CA TRP A 24 8.97 20.31 -32.81
C TRP A 24 10.46 20.63 -32.67
N THR A 25 10.77 21.90 -32.43
CA THR A 25 12.14 22.37 -32.18
C THR A 25 12.28 22.77 -30.72
N ARG A 26 13.46 23.29 -30.32
CA ARG A 26 13.67 23.77 -28.95
C ARG A 26 12.73 24.93 -28.61
N GLU A 27 12.39 25.78 -29.57
CA GLU A 27 11.47 26.90 -29.38
C GLU A 27 10.01 26.42 -29.20
N SER A 28 9.68 25.18 -29.56
CA SER A 28 8.38 24.56 -29.29
C SER A 28 8.22 24.19 -27.83
N PHE A 29 9.33 24.09 -27.10
CA PHE A 29 9.38 23.61 -25.72
C PHE A 29 9.08 24.73 -24.75
N ILE A 30 7.95 24.61 -24.05
CA ILE A 30 7.49 25.62 -23.10
C ILE A 30 7.33 24.94 -21.74
N PRO A 31 8.36 25.02 -20.88
CA PRO A 31 8.31 24.43 -19.55
C PRO A 31 7.45 25.28 -18.60
N PHE A 32 6.82 24.61 -17.64
CA PHE A 32 6.01 25.25 -16.62
C PHE A 32 6.17 24.61 -15.25
N ARG A 33 5.94 25.41 -14.22
CA ARG A 33 5.63 24.97 -12.86
C ARG A 33 4.13 24.91 -12.66
N LEU A 34 3.64 23.84 -12.05
CA LEU A 34 2.23 23.66 -11.68
C LEU A 34 2.04 23.99 -10.19
N GLU A 35 1.39 25.11 -9.92
CA GLU A 35 0.99 25.53 -8.57
C GLU A 35 -0.44 25.07 -8.30
N VAL A 36 -0.64 24.30 -7.24
CA VAL A 36 -1.94 23.76 -6.82
C VAL A 36 -2.54 24.72 -5.80
N LEU A 37 -3.62 25.43 -6.16
CA LEU A 37 -4.25 26.39 -5.26
C LEU A 37 -5.24 25.70 -4.31
N THR A 38 -5.94 24.68 -4.81
CA THR A 38 -6.86 23.86 -4.01
C THR A 38 -6.73 22.39 -4.37
N PRO A 39 -7.19 21.44 -3.52
CA PRO A 39 -6.95 20.01 -3.76
C PRO A 39 -7.41 19.55 -5.15
N VAL A 40 -6.63 18.72 -5.84
CA VAL A 40 -6.99 18.24 -7.20
C VAL A 40 -7.20 16.74 -7.15
N PHE A 41 -8.35 16.26 -7.59
CA PHE A 41 -8.63 14.83 -7.74
C PHE A 41 -8.80 14.47 -9.22
N ILE A 42 -7.97 13.55 -9.71
CA ILE A 42 -8.05 12.96 -11.04
C ILE A 42 -8.14 11.45 -10.83
N GLY A 43 -9.34 10.89 -11.03
CA GLY A 43 -9.60 9.48 -10.82
C GLY A 43 -9.16 8.61 -11.99
N THR A 44 -8.89 7.34 -11.71
CA THR A 44 -8.59 6.30 -12.72
C THR A 44 -9.85 5.77 -13.40
N GLY A 45 -11.03 6.03 -12.84
CA GLY A 45 -12.31 5.44 -13.28
C GLY A 45 -12.69 4.16 -12.53
N SER A 46 -11.82 3.67 -11.65
CA SER A 46 -12.07 2.56 -10.73
C SER A 46 -11.84 3.03 -9.29
N ASP A 47 -12.46 2.38 -8.31
CA ASP A 47 -12.23 2.66 -6.89
C ASP A 47 -11.35 1.54 -6.29
N PHE A 48 -10.52 1.87 -5.31
CA PHE A 48 -9.86 0.86 -4.47
C PHE A 48 -10.90 0.15 -3.61
N SER A 49 -10.90 -1.16 -3.72
CA SER A 49 -11.52 -2.07 -2.77
C SER A 49 -10.77 -2.02 -1.43
N PRO A 50 -11.45 -2.29 -0.29
CA PRO A 50 -10.78 -2.48 0.99
C PRO A 50 -9.85 -3.70 1.06
N LEU A 51 -9.76 -4.48 -0.02
CA LEU A 51 -8.73 -5.52 -0.19
C LEU A 51 -7.47 -4.99 -0.88
N GLU A 52 -7.43 -3.74 -1.32
CA GLU A 52 -6.28 -3.13 -2.03
C GLU A 52 -5.48 -2.16 -1.16
N TYR A 53 -5.93 -1.92 0.07
CA TYR A 53 -5.23 -1.05 1.00
C TYR A 53 -5.40 -1.46 2.46
N VAL A 54 -4.48 -0.99 3.32
CA VAL A 54 -4.62 -1.00 4.78
C VAL A 54 -4.34 0.39 5.34
N ILE A 55 -4.91 0.70 6.50
CA ILE A 55 -4.64 1.96 7.20
C ILE A 55 -3.80 1.68 8.45
N ARG A 56 -2.74 2.46 8.66
CA ARG A 56 -1.85 2.40 9.84
C ARG A 56 -1.78 3.76 10.53
N ALA A 57 -1.56 3.74 11.84
CA ALA A 57 -1.23 4.95 12.59
C ALA A 57 0.29 5.16 12.52
N GLU A 58 0.72 6.31 11.99
CA GLU A 58 2.13 6.62 11.75
C GLU A 58 2.39 8.10 12.02
N ASN A 59 3.51 8.44 12.68
CA ASN A 59 3.95 9.81 12.92
C ASN A 59 2.89 10.76 13.53
N GLY A 60 2.03 10.25 14.43
CA GLY A 60 0.97 11.05 15.06
C GLY A 60 -0.26 11.30 14.17
N GLY A 61 -0.33 10.68 12.99
CA GLY A 61 -1.48 10.69 12.09
C GLY A 61 -1.83 9.29 11.58
N HIS A 62 -2.51 9.25 10.43
CA HIS A 62 -2.86 8.01 9.75
C HIS A 62 -2.32 8.00 8.32
N ALA A 63 -1.99 6.80 7.85
CA ALA A 63 -1.50 6.55 6.52
C ALA A 63 -2.27 5.40 5.88
N LEU A 64 -2.62 5.57 4.61
CA LEU A 64 -3.10 4.50 3.75
C LEU A 64 -1.92 3.88 3.02
N HIS A 65 -1.77 2.58 3.16
CA HIS A 65 -0.83 1.77 2.39
C HIS A 65 -1.59 1.08 1.28
N MET A 66 -1.26 1.37 0.03
CA MET A 66 -1.67 0.55 -1.10
C MET A 66 -0.87 -0.75 -1.03
N VAL A 67 -1.52 -1.90 -1.14
CA VAL A 67 -0.87 -3.20 -0.86
C VAL A 67 -0.84 -4.13 -2.07
N ASP A 68 0.16 -5.01 -2.07
CA ASP A 68 0.28 -6.15 -2.96
C ASP A 68 -0.55 -7.32 -2.42
N THR A 69 -1.86 -7.26 -2.65
CA THR A 69 -2.83 -8.22 -2.09
C THR A 69 -2.57 -9.64 -2.58
N GLU A 70 -2.17 -9.80 -3.84
CA GLU A 70 -1.85 -11.10 -4.43
C GLU A 70 -0.67 -11.75 -3.70
N SER A 71 0.43 -11.01 -3.52
CA SER A 71 1.59 -11.52 -2.79
C SER A 71 1.26 -11.83 -1.34
N TRP A 72 0.41 -11.02 -0.69
CA TRP A 72 -0.01 -11.27 0.69
C TRP A 72 -0.87 -12.53 0.79
N LEU A 73 -1.86 -12.70 -0.08
CA LEU A 73 -2.73 -13.87 -0.10
C LEU A 73 -1.94 -15.16 -0.31
N LEU A 74 -0.99 -15.17 -1.25
CA LEU A 74 -0.11 -16.33 -1.48
C LEU A 74 0.72 -16.70 -0.25
N ALA A 75 1.13 -15.72 0.56
CA ALA A 75 1.89 -15.96 1.78
C ALA A 75 1.01 -16.30 3.00
N ALA A 76 -0.26 -15.91 2.98
CA ALA A 76 -1.20 -16.10 4.07
C ALA A 76 -2.13 -17.31 3.88
N GLN A 77 -2.19 -17.90 2.68
CA GLN A 77 -3.11 -18.99 2.34
C GLN A 77 -3.00 -20.23 3.24
N ASP A 78 -1.82 -20.51 3.80
CA ASP A 78 -1.61 -21.67 4.69
C ASP A 78 -2.12 -21.42 6.12
N ARG A 79 -2.55 -20.20 6.43
CA ARG A 79 -3.15 -19.87 7.73
C ARG A 79 -4.61 -20.34 7.72
N GLU A 80 -4.98 -21.12 8.73
CA GLU A 80 -6.30 -21.76 8.83
C GLU A 80 -7.46 -20.75 8.67
N ASP A 81 -7.36 -19.57 9.29
CA ASP A 81 -8.37 -18.52 9.22
C ASP A 81 -8.52 -17.91 7.80
N THR A 82 -7.40 -17.71 7.12
CA THR A 82 -7.32 -17.13 5.78
C THR A 82 -7.77 -18.14 4.74
N HIS A 83 -7.30 -19.39 4.83
CA HIS A 83 -7.75 -20.50 4.00
C HIS A 83 -9.27 -20.66 4.08
N ALA A 84 -9.80 -20.72 5.32
CA ALA A 84 -11.22 -20.89 5.55
C ALA A 84 -12.05 -19.70 5.02
N ALA A 85 -11.53 -18.48 5.07
CA ALA A 85 -12.18 -17.30 4.50
C ALA A 85 -12.17 -17.33 2.95
N LEU A 86 -11.08 -17.80 2.33
CA LEU A 86 -10.99 -17.99 0.89
C LEU A 86 -11.98 -19.04 0.39
N ASP A 87 -12.02 -20.22 1.01
CA ASP A 87 -12.91 -21.32 0.64
C ASP A 87 -14.39 -20.91 0.67
N ARG A 88 -14.76 -20.06 1.63
CA ARG A 88 -16.13 -19.56 1.78
C ARG A 88 -16.46 -18.34 0.91
N GLY A 89 -15.47 -17.76 0.23
CA GLY A 89 -15.63 -16.47 -0.46
C GLY A 89 -15.96 -15.31 0.49
N ASP A 90 -15.53 -15.39 1.75
CA ASP A 90 -15.81 -14.38 2.79
C ASP A 90 -14.91 -13.15 2.61
N THR A 91 -15.30 -12.28 1.67
CA THR A 91 -14.56 -11.05 1.37
C THR A 91 -14.46 -10.10 2.56
N LEU A 92 -15.44 -10.08 3.48
CA LEU A 92 -15.40 -9.23 4.67
C LEU A 92 -14.44 -9.78 5.72
N GLY A 93 -14.44 -11.09 5.92
CA GLY A 93 -13.44 -11.78 6.72
C GLY A 93 -12.03 -11.54 6.20
N LEU A 94 -11.82 -11.66 4.88
CA LEU A 94 -10.52 -11.39 4.25
C LEU A 94 -10.05 -9.96 4.45
N ARG A 95 -10.94 -8.96 4.35
CA ARG A 95 -10.61 -7.55 4.63
C ARG A 95 -10.11 -7.37 6.06
N ARG A 96 -10.80 -7.96 7.03
CA ARG A 96 -10.42 -7.91 8.45
C ARG A 96 -9.05 -8.57 8.67
N LEU A 97 -8.87 -9.79 8.17
CA LEU A 97 -7.63 -10.56 8.29
C LEU A 97 -6.46 -9.81 7.65
N MET A 98 -6.63 -9.27 6.44
CA MET A 98 -5.61 -8.45 5.78
C MET A 98 -5.25 -7.23 6.63
N ASN A 99 -6.25 -6.51 7.14
CA ASN A 99 -5.98 -5.34 7.97
C ASN A 99 -5.21 -5.69 9.26
N GLU A 100 -5.49 -6.84 9.88
CA GLU A 100 -4.84 -7.29 11.12
C GLU A 100 -3.44 -7.89 10.90
N GLN A 101 -3.25 -8.65 9.82
CA GLN A 101 -2.10 -9.51 9.63
C GLN A 101 -1.07 -9.00 8.62
N LEU A 102 -1.45 -8.05 7.75
CA LEU A 102 -0.57 -7.57 6.69
C LEU A 102 0.58 -6.71 7.26
N ASP A 103 1.79 -7.12 6.91
CA ASP A 103 3.03 -6.42 7.18
C ASP A 103 3.32 -5.38 6.09
N THR A 104 3.18 -4.10 6.43
CA THR A 104 3.38 -3.02 5.47
C THR A 104 4.82 -2.90 5.00
N ALA A 105 5.82 -3.40 5.74
CA ALA A 105 7.20 -3.41 5.27
C ALA A 105 7.44 -4.39 4.12
N LEU A 106 6.58 -5.41 3.97
CA LEU A 106 6.67 -6.41 2.91
C LEU A 106 5.75 -6.11 1.73
N TYR A 107 4.51 -5.71 2.02
CA TYR A 107 3.44 -5.69 1.04
C TYR A 107 2.98 -4.28 0.67
N SER A 108 3.44 -3.22 1.34
CA SER A 108 3.09 -1.85 0.95
C SER A 108 3.77 -1.48 -0.37
N GLN A 109 2.96 -1.26 -1.39
CA GLN A 109 3.39 -0.75 -2.69
C GLN A 109 3.44 0.77 -2.72
N ALA A 110 2.59 1.49 -2.01
CA ALA A 110 2.67 2.95 -1.89
C ALA A 110 2.09 3.42 -0.56
N HIS A 111 2.45 4.63 -0.16
CA HIS A 111 2.02 5.24 1.09
C HIS A 111 1.38 6.60 0.78
N VAL A 112 0.21 6.87 1.38
CA VAL A 112 -0.57 8.09 1.21
C VAL A 112 -1.08 8.58 2.57
N PRO A 113 -0.75 9.81 2.99
CA PRO A 113 -1.28 10.38 4.22
C PRO A 113 -2.81 10.46 4.23
N VAL A 114 -3.40 10.23 5.40
CA VAL A 114 -4.82 10.45 5.71
C VAL A 114 -4.92 11.51 6.82
N PRO A 115 -4.92 12.81 6.48
CA PRO A 115 -4.82 13.88 7.48
C PRO A 115 -6.01 13.92 8.45
N SER A 116 -7.21 13.57 7.96
CA SER A 116 -8.42 13.56 8.78
C SER A 116 -8.46 12.29 9.63
N ALA A 117 -8.18 12.43 10.94
CA ALA A 117 -8.29 11.32 11.89
C ALA A 117 -9.71 10.73 11.94
N LYS A 118 -10.74 11.58 11.77
CA LYS A 118 -12.12 11.13 11.65
C LYS A 118 -12.31 10.22 10.44
N LEU A 119 -11.84 10.64 9.26
CA LEU A 119 -11.95 9.84 8.05
C LEU A 119 -11.23 8.49 8.19
N ALA A 120 -10.00 8.51 8.75
CA ALA A 120 -9.25 7.28 8.99
C ALA A 120 -10.00 6.32 9.92
N LYS A 121 -10.58 6.85 11.00
CA LYS A 121 -11.41 6.08 11.95
C LYS A 121 -12.66 5.51 11.27
N ASP A 122 -13.40 6.34 10.54
CA ASP A 122 -14.61 5.92 9.83
C ASP A 122 -14.30 4.80 8.81
N LEU A 123 -13.18 4.89 8.09
CA LEU A 123 -12.72 3.84 7.17
C LEU A 123 -12.34 2.55 7.91
N LEU A 124 -11.56 2.65 8.99
CA LEU A 124 -11.15 1.50 9.80
C LEU A 124 -12.34 0.78 10.46
N GLU A 125 -13.33 1.52 10.96
CA GLU A 125 -14.55 0.96 11.53
C GLU A 125 -15.36 0.22 10.46
N ASN A 126 -15.46 0.78 9.25
CA ASN A 126 -16.14 0.12 8.14
C ASN A 126 -15.41 -1.14 7.65
N ILE A 127 -14.07 -1.16 7.67
CA ILE A 127 -13.28 -2.35 7.33
C ILE A 127 -13.49 -3.47 8.34
N LYS A 128 -13.59 -3.14 9.63
CA LYS A 128 -13.70 -4.11 10.72
C LYS A 128 -15.11 -4.64 10.93
N ASN A 129 -16.13 -3.88 10.52
CA ASN A 129 -17.52 -4.23 10.76
C ASN A 129 -18.04 -5.23 9.71
N PRO A 130 -18.29 -6.50 10.08
CA PRO A 130 -18.79 -7.53 9.14
C PRO A 130 -20.22 -7.26 8.67
N ASN A 131 -20.94 -6.33 9.31
CA ASN A 131 -22.29 -5.92 8.93
C ASN A 131 -22.31 -4.54 8.24
N SER A 132 -21.15 -3.98 7.88
CA SER A 132 -21.12 -2.66 7.25
C SER A 132 -21.71 -2.72 5.85
N LEU A 133 -22.73 -1.87 5.61
CA LEU A 133 -23.22 -1.58 4.25
C LEU A 133 -22.28 -0.63 3.51
N SER A 134 -21.32 -0.01 4.20
CA SER A 134 -20.29 0.82 3.58
C SER A 134 -19.30 -0.08 2.86
N LYS A 135 -19.05 0.22 1.59
CA LYS A 135 -18.04 -0.50 0.82
C LYS A 135 -16.61 -0.13 1.24
N ALA A 136 -16.43 0.90 2.05
CA ALA A 136 -15.13 1.49 2.40
C ALA A 136 -14.23 1.71 1.16
N GLU A 137 -14.83 2.01 0.01
CA GLU A 137 -14.10 2.28 -1.21
C GLU A 137 -13.38 3.63 -1.11
N ILE A 138 -12.28 3.76 -1.83
CA ILE A 138 -11.52 5.02 -1.95
C ILE A 138 -11.21 5.22 -3.42
N GLN A 139 -11.48 6.41 -3.95
CA GLN A 139 -11.15 6.71 -5.33
C GLN A 139 -9.65 7.06 -5.45
N PRO A 140 -8.85 6.26 -6.15
CA PRO A 140 -7.41 6.46 -6.24
C PRO A 140 -7.05 7.57 -7.23
N PHE A 141 -5.90 8.19 -6.99
CA PHE A 141 -5.32 9.12 -7.95
C PHE A 141 -4.58 8.37 -9.06
N VAL A 142 -4.47 8.97 -10.25
CA VAL A 142 -3.72 8.36 -11.36
C VAL A 142 -2.25 8.18 -10.99
N ARG A 143 -1.69 6.99 -11.27
CA ARG A 143 -0.32 6.60 -10.90
C ARG A 143 0.42 5.96 -12.06
N ASN A 144 1.75 6.09 -12.04
CA ASN A 144 2.63 5.31 -12.89
C ASN A 144 2.64 3.85 -12.39
N PRO A 145 2.38 2.85 -13.27
CA PRO A 145 2.25 1.45 -12.86
C PRO A 145 3.57 0.83 -12.37
N VAL A 146 4.72 1.38 -12.78
CA VAL A 146 6.06 0.89 -12.42
C VAL A 146 6.54 1.50 -11.11
N THR A 147 6.56 2.83 -11.02
CA THR A 147 7.06 3.53 -9.80
C THR A 147 6.02 3.58 -8.68
N LYS A 148 4.74 3.36 -9.01
CA LYS A 148 3.57 3.55 -8.14
C LYS A 148 3.40 4.98 -7.63
N THR A 149 4.05 5.96 -8.25
CA THR A 149 3.93 7.38 -7.87
C THR A 149 2.78 8.04 -8.61
N ALA A 150 2.13 8.99 -7.95
CA ALA A 150 1.06 9.78 -8.55
C ALA A 150 1.57 10.63 -9.73
N LEU A 151 0.69 10.94 -10.67
CA LEU A 151 0.96 11.87 -11.76
C LEU A 151 -0.31 12.64 -12.14
N VAL A 152 -0.15 13.89 -12.58
CA VAL A 152 -1.23 14.64 -13.23
C VAL A 152 -1.16 14.34 -14.73
N PRO A 153 -2.18 13.73 -15.35
CA PRO A 153 -2.16 13.45 -16.77
C PRO A 153 -2.19 14.74 -17.60
N GLY A 154 -1.34 14.80 -18.63
CA GLY A 154 -1.30 15.90 -19.58
C GLY A 154 -2.62 16.05 -20.34
N SER A 155 -3.38 14.96 -20.51
CA SER A 155 -4.72 14.98 -21.09
C SER A 155 -5.73 15.78 -20.24
N SER A 156 -5.65 15.70 -18.91
CA SER A 156 -6.51 16.48 -18.00
C SER A 156 -6.20 17.98 -18.10
N LEU A 157 -4.91 18.34 -18.15
CA LEU A 157 -4.47 19.72 -18.36
C LEU A 157 -4.88 20.22 -19.75
N LYS A 158 -4.69 19.40 -20.79
CA LYS A 158 -5.08 19.73 -22.16
C LYS A 158 -6.58 19.95 -22.30
N GLY A 159 -7.42 19.16 -21.62
CA GLY A 159 -8.86 19.38 -21.57
C GLY A 159 -9.22 20.74 -20.96
N ALA A 160 -8.58 21.10 -19.83
CA ALA A 160 -8.77 22.40 -19.20
C ALA A 160 -8.27 23.58 -20.06
N LEU A 161 -7.23 23.38 -20.87
CA LEU A 161 -6.76 24.39 -21.84
C LEU A 161 -7.70 24.51 -23.05
N SER A 162 -8.32 23.40 -23.48
CA SER A 162 -9.19 23.36 -24.66
C SER A 162 -10.51 24.07 -24.42
N THR A 163 -11.09 23.95 -23.22
CA THR A 163 -12.43 24.48 -22.92
C THR A 163 -12.53 26.00 -23.10
N PRO A 164 -11.63 26.85 -22.55
CA PRO A 164 -11.66 28.30 -22.78
C PRO A 164 -11.44 28.70 -24.24
N LEU A 165 -10.60 27.95 -24.96
CA LEU A 165 -10.39 28.19 -26.38
C LEU A 165 -11.67 27.93 -27.16
N ILE A 166 -12.34 26.79 -26.93
CA ILE A 166 -13.63 26.48 -27.56
C ILE A 166 -14.68 27.53 -27.17
N ASP A 167 -14.72 27.94 -25.90
CA ASP A 167 -15.66 28.98 -25.43
C ASP A 167 -15.50 30.29 -26.19
N SER A 168 -14.25 30.68 -26.47
CA SER A 168 -13.94 31.89 -27.23
C SER A 168 -14.37 31.85 -28.70
N LEU A 169 -14.56 30.63 -29.25
CA LEU A 169 -14.94 30.41 -30.65
C LEU A 169 -16.43 30.10 -30.83
N ASP A 170 -17.08 29.51 -29.82
CA ASP A 170 -18.44 29.02 -29.89
C ASP A 170 -19.45 30.10 -30.27
N HIS A 171 -19.41 31.29 -29.64
CA HIS A 171 -20.39 32.37 -29.87
C HIS A 171 -21.87 31.87 -29.94
N GLY A 172 -22.19 30.81 -29.20
CA GLY A 172 -23.50 30.15 -29.14
C GLY A 172 -23.82 29.20 -30.30
N ALA A 173 -22.89 28.92 -31.21
CA ALA A 173 -23.07 28.04 -32.36
C ALA A 173 -23.36 26.60 -31.93
N LEU A 174 -22.65 26.08 -30.93
CA LEU A 174 -22.82 24.72 -30.42
C LEU A 174 -24.22 24.53 -29.81
N LEU A 175 -24.73 25.55 -29.08
CA LEU A 175 -26.09 25.49 -28.55
C LEU A 175 -27.13 25.50 -29.69
N ARG A 176 -26.95 26.37 -30.70
CA ARG A 176 -27.86 26.45 -31.85
C ARG A 176 -27.94 25.13 -32.61
N ALA A 177 -26.80 24.50 -32.87
CA ALA A 177 -26.75 23.21 -33.55
C ALA A 177 -27.54 22.13 -32.78
N VAL A 178 -27.34 22.02 -31.46
CA VAL A 178 -28.10 21.07 -30.63
C VAL A 178 -29.61 21.37 -30.66
N GLN A 179 -30.00 22.64 -30.63
CA GLN A 179 -31.42 23.05 -30.68
C GLN A 179 -32.07 22.79 -32.05
N GLN A 180 -31.30 22.87 -33.13
CA GLN A 180 -31.76 22.66 -34.50
C GLN A 180 -31.73 21.18 -34.92
N GLY A 181 -31.25 20.28 -34.06
CA GLY A 181 -31.08 18.86 -34.36
C GLY A 181 -29.86 18.56 -35.23
N ASP A 182 -28.98 19.54 -35.43
CA ASP A 182 -27.73 19.39 -36.15
C ASP A 182 -26.71 18.59 -35.33
N LYS A 183 -25.75 18.00 -36.04
CA LYS A 183 -24.68 17.24 -35.39
C LYS A 183 -23.70 18.19 -34.71
N TYR A 184 -23.67 18.17 -33.37
CA TYR A 184 -22.66 18.84 -32.52
C TYR A 184 -21.22 18.65 -33.06
N THR A 185 -20.93 17.47 -33.59
CA THR A 185 -19.62 17.15 -34.18
C THR A 185 -19.29 18.02 -35.38
N GLY A 186 -20.26 18.35 -36.23
CA GLY A 186 -20.04 19.19 -37.42
C GLY A 186 -19.64 20.62 -37.05
N GLU A 187 -20.30 21.20 -36.05
CA GLU A 187 -19.89 22.52 -35.54
C GLU A 187 -18.51 22.48 -34.88
N MET A 188 -18.20 21.42 -34.12
CA MET A 188 -16.85 21.26 -33.57
C MET A 188 -15.78 21.15 -34.66
N GLU A 189 -16.06 20.47 -35.77
CA GLU A 189 -15.17 20.41 -36.92
C GLU A 189 -15.03 21.76 -37.61
N HIS A 190 -16.07 22.59 -37.64
CA HIS A 190 -15.97 23.97 -38.14
C HIS A 190 -15.10 24.86 -37.23
N LEU A 191 -15.20 24.71 -35.90
CA LEU A 191 -14.44 25.50 -34.94
C LEU A 191 -12.96 25.11 -34.86
N LEU A 192 -12.64 23.81 -34.93
CA LEU A 192 -11.28 23.30 -34.67
C LEU A 192 -10.69 22.44 -35.81
N GLY A 193 -11.43 22.21 -36.89
CA GLY A 193 -11.04 21.29 -37.96
C GLY A 193 -11.42 19.83 -37.69
N ASN A 194 -11.39 19.02 -38.75
CA ASN A 194 -11.60 17.57 -38.67
C ASN A 194 -10.50 16.87 -37.85
N ILE A 195 -10.71 15.61 -37.48
CA ILE A 195 -9.75 14.88 -36.62
C ILE A 195 -8.33 14.77 -37.19
N LYS A 196 -8.14 14.77 -38.52
CA LYS A 196 -6.83 14.66 -39.18
C LYS A 196 -6.05 15.98 -39.10
N GLU A 197 -6.74 17.11 -39.14
CA GLU A 197 -6.15 18.45 -39.17
C GLU A 197 -6.47 19.28 -37.91
N HIS A 198 -7.05 18.64 -36.89
CA HIS A 198 -7.59 19.29 -35.71
C HIS A 198 -6.57 20.22 -35.03
N SER A 199 -6.95 21.47 -34.79
CA SER A 199 -6.05 22.53 -34.29
C SER A 199 -5.36 22.15 -32.98
N MET A 200 -6.06 21.46 -32.08
CA MET A 200 -5.46 21.00 -30.82
C MET A 200 -4.37 19.92 -30.97
N GLN A 201 -4.11 19.40 -32.17
CA GLN A 201 -2.90 18.59 -32.39
C GLN A 201 -1.61 19.43 -32.28
N ALA A 202 -1.69 20.74 -32.52
CA ALA A 202 -0.59 21.69 -32.39
C ALA A 202 -0.15 21.93 -30.94
N LEU A 203 -0.91 21.44 -29.95
CA LEU A 203 -0.58 21.52 -28.54
C LEU A 203 -0.42 20.10 -27.95
N LYS A 204 0.78 19.78 -27.46
CA LYS A 204 1.02 18.61 -26.60
C LYS A 204 1.27 19.08 -25.18
N VAL A 205 0.81 18.29 -24.23
CA VAL A 205 0.97 18.57 -22.81
C VAL A 205 1.54 17.31 -22.19
N SER A 206 2.68 17.42 -21.50
CA SER A 206 3.25 16.27 -20.81
C SER A 206 2.43 15.90 -19.58
N ASP A 207 2.56 14.66 -19.16
CA ASP A 207 2.23 14.29 -17.80
C ASP A 207 3.17 15.03 -16.83
N VAL A 208 2.69 15.28 -15.61
CA VAL A 208 3.44 15.92 -14.53
C VAL A 208 3.64 14.89 -13.42
N PRO A 209 4.88 14.43 -13.17
CA PRO A 209 5.14 13.50 -12.08
C PRO A 209 4.91 14.21 -10.74
N VAL A 210 4.24 13.51 -9.82
CA VAL A 210 4.02 14.00 -8.46
C VAL A 210 5.07 13.35 -7.55
N PRO A 211 5.83 14.13 -6.76
CA PRO A 211 6.79 13.58 -5.82
C PRO A 211 6.08 12.74 -4.73
N PRO A 212 6.81 11.86 -4.03
CA PRO A 212 6.28 11.17 -2.86
C PRO A 212 5.61 12.15 -1.90
N GLU A 213 4.51 11.71 -1.26
CA GLU A 213 3.71 12.51 -0.32
C GLU A 213 3.03 13.76 -0.89
N GLY A 214 3.09 13.99 -2.22
CA GLY A 214 2.36 15.08 -2.87
C GLY A 214 0.83 14.92 -2.87
N THR A 215 0.33 13.72 -2.60
CA THR A 215 -1.10 13.40 -2.52
C THR A 215 -1.51 12.99 -1.10
N ARG A 216 -2.81 13.07 -0.82
CA ARG A 216 -3.42 12.68 0.46
C ARG A 216 -4.85 12.18 0.27
N ILE A 217 -5.32 11.34 1.18
CA ILE A 217 -6.73 10.90 1.20
C ILE A 217 -7.57 11.98 1.88
N VAL A 218 -8.63 12.41 1.20
CA VAL A 218 -9.58 13.43 1.68
C VAL A 218 -11.02 12.93 1.53
N ALA A 219 -11.91 13.39 2.41
CA ALA A 219 -13.33 13.18 2.24
C ALA A 219 -13.86 14.10 1.12
N ALA A 220 -14.58 13.54 0.15
CA ALA A 220 -15.32 14.33 -0.82
C ALA A 220 -16.71 14.65 -0.24
N VAL A 221 -16.95 15.91 0.12
CA VAL A 221 -18.20 16.33 0.78
C VAL A 221 -19.02 17.23 -0.13
N GLU A 222 -20.18 16.74 -0.57
CA GLU A 222 -21.12 17.56 -1.33
C GLU A 222 -21.85 18.54 -0.40
N VAL A 223 -21.83 19.82 -0.75
CA VAL A 223 -22.54 20.91 -0.09
C VAL A 223 -23.53 21.54 -1.05
N ARG A 224 -24.66 22.00 -0.51
CA ARG A 224 -25.76 22.63 -1.28
C ARG A 224 -25.82 24.12 -1.02
N ARG A 225 -26.31 24.85 -2.02
CA ARG A 225 -26.57 26.29 -1.90
C ARG A 225 -27.58 26.60 -0.79
N GLU A 226 -28.70 25.90 -0.73
CA GLU A 226 -29.83 26.22 0.19
C GLU A 226 -29.63 25.69 1.63
N GLY A 227 -28.48 25.09 1.96
CA GLY A 227 -28.20 24.54 3.28
C GLY A 227 -29.16 23.41 3.71
N GLY A 228 -29.07 22.98 4.98
CA GLY A 228 -30.10 22.18 5.69
C GLY A 228 -30.25 20.70 5.33
N LYS A 229 -29.87 20.26 4.13
CA LYS A 229 -29.92 18.83 3.73
C LYS A 229 -28.50 18.28 3.53
N PRO A 230 -28.22 17.05 4.02
CA PRO A 230 -26.95 16.39 3.71
C PRO A 230 -26.80 16.22 2.20
N GLY A 231 -25.59 16.44 1.70
CA GLY A 231 -25.25 16.17 0.31
C GLY A 231 -25.33 14.69 -0.01
N THR A 232 -25.32 14.35 -1.30
CA THR A 232 -25.20 12.95 -1.70
C THR A 232 -23.85 12.40 -1.18
N PRO A 233 -23.83 11.25 -0.48
CA PRO A 233 -22.59 10.62 -0.05
C PRO A 233 -21.65 10.42 -1.26
N LYS A 234 -20.38 10.77 -1.08
CA LYS A 234 -19.34 10.52 -2.07
C LYS A 234 -18.27 9.63 -1.45
N THR A 235 -17.71 8.77 -2.27
CA THR A 235 -16.52 7.99 -1.93
C THR A 235 -15.37 8.94 -1.60
N PRO A 236 -14.63 8.76 -0.48
CA PRO A 236 -13.39 9.46 -0.23
C PRO A 236 -12.42 9.28 -1.41
N CYS A 237 -11.53 10.24 -1.62
CA CYS A 237 -10.62 10.21 -2.77
C CYS A 237 -9.21 10.61 -2.38
N GLU A 238 -8.23 10.10 -3.12
CA GLU A 238 -6.87 10.59 -3.08
C GLU A 238 -6.77 11.87 -3.91
N ALA A 239 -6.28 12.97 -3.33
CA ALA A 239 -6.14 14.25 -4.00
C ALA A 239 -4.74 14.83 -3.84
N LEU A 240 -4.28 15.53 -4.88
CA LEU A 240 -3.08 16.35 -4.85
C LEU A 240 -3.25 17.50 -3.85
N ALA A 241 -2.23 17.70 -3.00
CA ALA A 241 -2.20 18.75 -1.99
C ALA A 241 -1.99 20.15 -2.61
N PRO A 242 -2.55 21.23 -2.02
CA PRO A 242 -2.18 22.59 -2.39
C PRO A 242 -0.68 22.88 -2.17
N THR A 243 -0.09 23.64 -3.08
CA THR A 243 1.31 24.08 -3.04
C THR A 243 1.50 25.01 -1.84
N GLY A 244 2.24 24.53 -0.83
CA GLY A 244 2.37 25.21 0.47
C GLY A 244 2.19 24.26 1.66
N PHE A 245 1.63 23.07 1.43
CA PHE A 245 1.59 21.99 2.41
C PHE A 245 2.91 21.20 2.53
N GLY A 246 4.02 21.78 2.06
CA GLY A 246 5.31 21.10 1.91
C GLY A 246 5.43 20.32 0.60
N GLY A 247 6.61 19.77 0.34
CA GLY A 247 6.91 18.97 -0.85
C GLY A 247 7.65 19.71 -1.97
N LEU A 248 8.12 18.95 -2.95
CA LEU A 248 8.82 19.48 -4.12
C LEU A 248 7.82 20.15 -5.09
N PRO A 249 8.22 21.20 -5.82
CA PRO A 249 7.37 21.79 -6.84
C PRO A 249 7.08 20.80 -7.98
N LEU A 250 5.96 21.01 -8.66
CA LEU A 250 5.51 20.19 -9.78
C LEU A 250 5.92 20.84 -11.09
N TYR A 251 6.46 20.05 -12.01
CA TYR A 251 6.99 20.54 -13.29
C TYR A 251 6.44 19.75 -14.46
N GLY A 252 6.08 20.47 -15.53
CA GLY A 252 5.61 19.89 -16.79
C GLY A 252 6.06 20.72 -17.98
N ARG A 253 5.66 20.29 -19.17
CA ARG A 253 5.97 21.00 -20.41
C ARG A 253 4.81 20.98 -21.39
N LEU A 254 4.72 22.05 -22.16
CA LEU A 254 3.93 22.11 -23.38
C LEU A 254 4.87 21.96 -24.58
N LEU A 255 4.36 21.33 -25.65
CA LEU A 255 4.94 21.46 -26.98
C LEU A 255 3.91 22.15 -27.88
N MET A 256 4.32 23.26 -28.48
CA MET A 256 3.49 23.99 -29.44
C MET A 256 4.12 23.96 -30.84
N ASP A 257 3.29 23.89 -31.87
CA ASP A 257 3.76 24.07 -33.25
C ASP A 257 4.37 25.46 -33.44
N ILE A 258 5.32 25.52 -34.38
CA ILE A 258 5.99 26.77 -34.74
C ILE A 258 5.59 27.15 -36.16
N VAL A 259 5.14 28.38 -36.29
CA VAL A 259 4.98 29.03 -37.59
C VAL A 259 5.78 30.32 -37.53
N SER A 260 6.69 30.53 -38.50
CA SER A 260 7.58 31.68 -38.57
C SER A 260 8.36 31.97 -37.27
N GLY A 261 8.85 30.92 -36.59
CA GLY A 261 9.63 31.03 -35.36
C GLY A 261 8.83 31.32 -34.09
N VAL A 262 7.49 31.38 -34.17
CA VAL A 262 6.63 31.70 -33.01
C VAL A 262 5.72 30.51 -32.67
N PRO A 263 5.74 30.03 -31.41
CA PRO A 263 4.83 28.99 -30.92
C PRO A 263 3.37 29.44 -30.98
N ARG A 264 2.52 28.65 -31.65
CA ARG A 264 1.10 28.97 -31.82
C ARG A 264 0.23 27.75 -32.10
N ILE A 265 -1.04 27.85 -31.76
CA ILE A 265 -2.10 26.98 -32.29
C ILE A 265 -2.67 27.65 -33.53
N THR A 266 -2.78 26.92 -34.64
CA THR A 266 -3.41 27.42 -35.86
C THR A 266 -4.84 26.90 -35.93
N LEU A 267 -5.80 27.82 -35.82
CA LEU A 267 -7.23 27.56 -35.96
C LEU A 267 -7.63 27.50 -37.45
N PRO A 268 -8.83 26.99 -37.79
CA PRO A 268 -9.37 27.10 -39.14
C PRO A 268 -9.33 28.54 -39.67
N LYS A 269 -9.19 28.70 -40.99
CA LYS A 269 -8.96 30.00 -41.66
C LYS A 269 -7.62 30.66 -41.26
N ASP A 270 -6.62 29.85 -40.91
CA ASP A 270 -5.26 30.27 -40.58
C ASP A 270 -5.15 31.29 -39.43
N ARG A 271 -6.13 31.34 -38.53
CA ARG A 271 -6.09 32.23 -37.37
C ARG A 271 -5.07 31.70 -36.34
N PRO A 272 -4.01 32.44 -36.01
CA PRO A 272 -3.06 32.04 -35.00
C PRO A 272 -3.60 32.33 -33.59
N VAL A 273 -3.27 31.47 -32.63
CA VAL A 273 -3.46 31.70 -31.20
C VAL A 273 -2.11 31.52 -30.52
N SER A 274 -1.58 32.61 -29.97
CA SER A 274 -0.30 32.60 -29.23
C SER A 274 -0.48 32.00 -27.83
N LEU A 275 0.65 31.67 -27.18
CA LEU A 275 0.64 31.24 -25.78
C LEU A 275 0.02 32.29 -24.85
N THR A 276 0.35 33.57 -25.05
CA THR A 276 -0.20 34.68 -24.28
C THR A 276 -1.70 34.86 -24.51
N GLU A 277 -2.18 34.71 -25.76
CA GLU A 277 -3.61 34.75 -26.05
C GLU A 277 -4.35 33.61 -25.33
N LEU A 278 -3.79 32.39 -25.39
CA LEU A 278 -4.35 31.23 -24.68
C LEU A 278 -4.40 31.48 -23.16
N ALA A 279 -3.34 32.03 -22.57
CA ALA A 279 -3.31 32.36 -21.14
C ALA A 279 -4.38 33.39 -20.77
N ARG A 280 -4.56 34.45 -21.57
CA ARG A 280 -5.63 35.45 -21.36
C ARG A 280 -7.02 34.82 -21.44
N LEU A 281 -7.27 33.94 -22.42
CA LEU A 281 -8.54 33.22 -22.55
C LEU A 281 -8.82 32.35 -21.32
N CYS A 282 -7.83 31.57 -20.87
CA CYS A 282 -7.94 30.76 -19.65
C CYS A 282 -8.23 31.62 -18.41
N ASN A 283 -7.44 32.68 -18.20
CA ASN A 283 -7.58 33.57 -17.03
C ASN A 283 -8.95 34.26 -16.99
N ALA A 284 -9.44 34.74 -18.13
CA ALA A 284 -10.77 35.34 -18.22
C ALA A 284 -11.87 34.32 -17.93
N PHE A 285 -11.82 33.15 -18.57
CA PHE A 285 -12.82 32.09 -18.46
C PHE A 285 -12.91 31.55 -17.02
N TYR A 286 -11.78 31.14 -16.47
CA TYR A 286 -11.70 30.51 -15.14
C TYR A 286 -11.80 31.53 -14.02
N GLY A 287 -11.22 32.72 -14.17
CA GLY A 287 -11.28 33.79 -13.17
C GLY A 287 -12.70 34.29 -12.96
N LYS A 288 -13.50 34.43 -14.04
CA LYS A 288 -14.93 34.74 -13.91
C LYS A 288 -15.66 33.66 -13.11
N ARG A 289 -15.47 32.40 -13.47
CA ARG A 289 -16.14 31.25 -12.82
C ARG A 289 -15.77 31.09 -11.36
N PHE A 290 -14.52 31.37 -11.00
CA PHE A 290 -14.08 31.39 -9.61
C PHE A 290 -14.85 32.45 -8.80
N ARG A 291 -14.95 33.68 -9.31
CA ARG A 291 -15.70 34.77 -8.65
C ARG A 291 -17.20 34.47 -8.55
N ASP A 292 -17.81 33.99 -9.65
CA ASP A 292 -19.21 33.59 -9.65
C ASP A 292 -19.49 32.49 -8.60
N GLU A 293 -18.58 31.54 -8.45
CA GLU A 293 -18.67 30.48 -7.45
C GLU A 293 -18.50 31.02 -6.02
N MET A 294 -17.56 31.94 -5.80
CA MET A 294 -17.37 32.64 -4.53
C MET A 294 -18.65 33.32 -4.08
N ASP A 295 -19.25 34.10 -4.97
CA ASP A 295 -20.43 34.91 -4.71
C ASP A 295 -21.66 34.05 -4.46
N LYS A 296 -21.79 32.96 -5.24
CA LYS A 296 -22.97 32.07 -5.19
C LYS A 296 -22.94 31.08 -4.03
N PHE A 297 -21.78 30.64 -3.57
CA PHE A 297 -21.65 29.59 -2.54
C PHE A 297 -20.91 30.04 -1.29
N TYR A 298 -19.73 30.64 -1.44
CA TYR A 298 -18.79 30.81 -0.33
C TYR A 298 -18.96 32.11 0.47
N ARG A 299 -19.91 32.96 0.06
CA ARG A 299 -20.45 34.05 0.88
C ARG A 299 -21.66 33.64 1.73
N LEU A 300 -22.17 32.41 1.58
CA LEU A 300 -23.34 31.96 2.34
C LEU A 300 -22.97 31.65 3.79
N PRO A 301 -23.85 31.91 4.79
CA PRO A 301 -23.53 31.77 6.21
C PRO A 301 -22.99 30.39 6.63
N HIS A 302 -23.48 29.31 6.02
CA HIS A 302 -23.04 27.94 6.33
C HIS A 302 -21.75 27.51 5.62
N LEU A 303 -21.16 28.39 4.80
CA LEU A 303 -19.91 28.16 4.07
C LEU A 303 -18.89 29.29 4.26
N THR A 304 -19.13 30.23 5.19
CA THR A 304 -18.24 31.37 5.43
C THR A 304 -16.79 30.95 5.69
N ALA A 305 -16.57 29.90 6.50
CA ALA A 305 -15.23 29.37 6.79
C ALA A 305 -14.49 28.89 5.52
N VAL A 306 -15.22 28.37 4.53
CA VAL A 306 -14.64 27.99 3.22
C VAL A 306 -14.28 29.25 2.43
N GLY A 307 -15.14 30.27 2.45
CA GLY A 307 -14.87 31.56 1.82
C GLY A 307 -13.66 32.29 2.41
N GLU A 308 -13.46 32.24 3.72
CA GLU A 308 -12.29 32.77 4.42
C GLU A 308 -11.01 32.05 3.99
N ARG A 309 -11.03 30.71 3.96
CA ARG A 309 -9.89 29.89 3.50
C ARG A 309 -9.54 30.11 2.04
N LEU A 310 -10.49 30.54 1.21
CA LEU A 310 -10.26 30.87 -0.19
C LEU A 310 -9.75 32.30 -0.42
N GLN A 311 -9.70 33.19 0.58
CA GLN A 311 -9.20 34.55 0.39
C GLN A 311 -7.75 34.61 -0.14
N PRO A 312 -6.79 33.79 0.37
CA PRO A 312 -5.46 33.73 -0.21
C PRO A 312 -5.46 33.27 -1.68
N VAL A 313 -6.35 32.31 -2.02
CA VAL A 313 -6.52 31.80 -3.39
C VAL A 313 -7.06 32.90 -4.31
N LEU A 314 -8.05 33.66 -3.86
CA LEU A 314 -8.60 34.80 -4.60
C LEU A 314 -7.51 35.84 -4.90
N ARG A 315 -6.74 36.25 -3.89
CA ARG A 315 -5.62 37.19 -4.09
C ARG A 315 -4.58 36.67 -5.07
N ARG A 316 -4.26 35.37 -5.00
CA ARG A 316 -3.32 34.73 -5.93
C ARG A 316 -3.83 34.75 -7.38
N ILE A 317 -5.13 34.54 -7.57
CA ILE A 317 -5.80 34.61 -8.88
C ILE A 317 -5.85 36.05 -9.40
N GLU A 318 -6.13 37.03 -8.54
CA GLU A 318 -6.16 38.45 -8.92
C GLU A 318 -4.79 38.99 -9.31
N GLY A 319 -3.70 38.42 -8.75
CA GLY A 319 -2.32 38.77 -9.07
C GLY A 319 -1.69 38.01 -10.24
N LEU A 320 -2.46 37.24 -11.04
CA LEU A 320 -1.91 36.48 -12.17
C LEU A 320 -1.30 37.39 -13.23
N ASN A 321 -0.14 37.01 -13.76
CA ASN A 321 0.48 37.67 -14.91
C ASN A 321 0.18 36.90 -16.21
N PRO A 322 -0.69 37.38 -17.11
CA PRO A 322 -1.07 36.65 -18.33
C PRO A 322 0.08 36.41 -19.33
N GLU A 323 1.20 37.11 -19.21
CA GLU A 323 2.39 36.86 -20.04
C GLU A 323 3.16 35.60 -19.61
N ARG A 324 2.92 35.10 -18.39
CA ARG A 324 3.65 33.97 -17.81
C ARG A 324 2.77 32.94 -17.14
N GLU A 325 1.52 33.26 -16.84
CA GLU A 325 0.68 32.46 -15.96
C GLU A 325 -0.72 32.27 -16.53
N LEU A 326 -1.21 31.04 -16.39
CA LEU A 326 -2.60 30.70 -16.71
C LEU A 326 -3.27 29.94 -15.57
N LEU A 327 -4.51 30.30 -15.29
CA LEU A 327 -5.40 29.67 -14.33
C LEU A 327 -6.18 28.56 -15.01
N LEU A 328 -6.27 27.40 -14.36
CA LEU A 328 -7.10 26.29 -14.79
C LEU A 328 -7.94 25.75 -13.63
N ARG A 329 -9.01 25.04 -13.98
CA ARG A 329 -9.68 24.10 -13.08
C ARG A 329 -9.62 22.70 -13.67
N VAL A 330 -9.06 21.75 -12.92
CA VAL A 330 -8.67 20.42 -13.41
C VAL A 330 -9.25 19.33 -12.50
N GLY A 331 -9.63 18.20 -13.09
CA GLY A 331 -10.04 17.01 -12.37
C GLY A 331 -11.56 16.83 -12.24
N HIS A 332 -11.97 15.74 -11.56
CA HIS A 332 -13.36 15.25 -11.54
C HIS A 332 -14.33 16.31 -11.00
N TYR A 333 -14.00 16.92 -9.87
CA TYR A 333 -14.87 17.88 -9.18
C TYR A 333 -14.67 19.32 -9.66
N SER A 334 -14.37 19.52 -10.95
CA SER A 334 -14.30 20.85 -11.57
C SER A 334 -15.67 21.52 -11.76
N HIS A 335 -16.75 20.76 -11.57
CA HIS A 335 -18.14 21.18 -11.79
C HIS A 335 -18.45 21.53 -13.25
N VAL A 336 -19.73 21.45 -13.60
CA VAL A 336 -20.20 21.56 -14.98
C VAL A 336 -19.80 22.89 -15.62
N GLU A 337 -19.81 23.97 -14.84
CA GLU A 337 -19.52 25.31 -15.31
C GLU A 337 -18.08 25.39 -15.88
N CYS A 338 -17.12 24.69 -15.30
CA CYS A 338 -15.71 24.74 -15.73
C CYS A 338 -15.32 23.71 -16.80
N VAL A 339 -16.22 22.78 -17.14
CA VAL A 339 -16.01 21.75 -18.18
C VAL A 339 -16.97 21.92 -19.36
N THR A 340 -17.68 23.05 -19.43
CA THR A 340 -18.59 23.39 -20.52
C THR A 340 -18.40 24.84 -20.95
N VAL A 341 -18.72 25.13 -22.22
CA VAL A 341 -18.76 26.49 -22.74
C VAL A 341 -19.88 27.30 -22.10
N SER A 342 -19.69 28.61 -22.01
CA SER A 342 -20.53 29.59 -21.32
C SER A 342 -21.95 29.66 -21.86
N ASN A 343 -22.14 29.45 -23.17
CA ASN A 343 -23.47 29.42 -23.79
C ASN A 343 -24.15 28.05 -23.68
N ASN A 344 -23.47 27.03 -23.14
CA ASN A 344 -24.08 25.73 -22.96
C ASN A 344 -25.20 25.82 -21.90
N LYS A 345 -26.31 25.14 -22.17
CA LYS A 345 -27.39 24.95 -21.21
C LYS A 345 -27.50 23.45 -20.93
N PRO A 346 -26.73 22.91 -19.96
CA PRO A 346 -26.78 21.49 -19.61
C PRO A 346 -28.23 21.06 -19.35
N GLN A 347 -28.70 20.09 -20.13
CA GLN A 347 -30.05 19.56 -20.01
C GLN A 347 -30.15 18.65 -18.79
N ALA A 348 -30.44 19.23 -17.63
CA ALA A 348 -30.72 18.48 -16.41
C ALA A 348 -32.15 18.73 -15.96
N ARG A 349 -32.94 17.65 -15.78
CA ARG A 349 -34.35 17.70 -15.37
C ARG A 349 -34.60 18.52 -14.09
N LYS A 350 -33.59 18.67 -13.22
CA LYS A 350 -33.64 19.42 -11.96
C LYS A 350 -32.78 20.69 -11.96
N GLY A 351 -32.30 21.13 -13.14
CA GLY A 351 -31.31 22.20 -13.29
C GLY A 351 -29.89 21.78 -12.91
N PHE A 352 -28.93 22.68 -13.08
CA PHE A 352 -27.49 22.45 -12.82
C PHE A 352 -26.90 23.50 -11.87
N GLY A 353 -25.68 23.26 -11.36
CA GLY A 353 -24.93 24.24 -10.56
C GLY A 353 -25.56 24.55 -9.19
N LYS A 354 -26.21 23.58 -8.54
CA LYS A 354 -26.84 23.73 -7.21
C LYS A 354 -25.98 23.24 -6.05
N THR A 355 -24.91 22.50 -6.36
CA THR A 355 -24.02 21.86 -5.39
C THR A 355 -22.56 22.17 -5.69
N ARG A 356 -21.73 22.03 -4.66
CA ARG A 356 -20.27 22.00 -4.75
C ARG A 356 -19.74 20.82 -3.97
N THR A 357 -18.59 20.31 -4.37
CA THR A 357 -17.89 19.23 -3.65
C THR A 357 -16.63 19.83 -3.06
N LEU A 358 -16.44 19.61 -1.76
CA LEU A 358 -15.34 20.16 -0.98
C LEU A 358 -14.48 19.02 -0.43
N ALA A 359 -13.17 19.19 -0.46
CA ALA A 359 -12.21 18.32 0.21
C ALA A 359 -12.28 18.60 1.72
N ASP A 360 -12.61 17.57 2.51
CA ASP A 360 -12.76 17.64 3.97
C ASP A 360 -13.69 18.78 4.45
N ARG A 361 -14.60 19.23 3.58
CA ARG A 361 -15.47 20.39 3.81
C ARG A 361 -14.71 21.72 3.98
N GLU A 362 -13.46 21.79 3.52
CA GLU A 362 -12.57 22.94 3.72
C GLU A 362 -12.33 23.77 2.46
N LEU A 363 -12.05 23.11 1.33
CA LEU A 363 -11.70 23.77 0.07
C LEU A 363 -12.40 23.09 -1.12
N PRO A 364 -12.81 23.84 -2.16
CA PRO A 364 -13.24 23.25 -3.42
C PRO A 364 -12.09 22.54 -4.13
N PHE A 365 -12.41 21.64 -5.04
CA PHE A 365 -11.39 20.96 -5.83
C PHE A 365 -11.02 21.73 -7.11
N GLY A 366 -9.77 21.51 -7.53
CA GLY A 366 -9.36 21.59 -8.93
C GLY A 366 -8.60 22.85 -9.35
N TRP A 367 -8.46 23.87 -8.51
CA TRP A 367 -7.86 25.13 -8.92
C TRP A 367 -6.33 25.06 -8.96
N VAL A 368 -5.74 25.36 -10.12
CA VAL A 368 -4.28 25.32 -10.34
C VAL A 368 -3.82 26.49 -11.23
N VAL A 369 -2.55 26.87 -11.09
CA VAL A 369 -1.87 27.83 -11.97
C VAL A 369 -0.72 27.13 -12.66
N LEU A 370 -0.61 27.31 -13.98
CA LEU A 370 0.63 27.02 -14.69
C LEU A 370 1.42 28.32 -14.81
N SER A 371 2.63 28.33 -14.27
CA SER A 371 3.58 29.44 -14.43
C SER A 371 4.71 28.99 -15.36
N PHE A 372 4.83 29.60 -16.53
CA PHE A 372 5.93 29.34 -17.46
C PHE A 372 7.26 29.75 -16.84
N CYS A 373 8.23 28.84 -16.91
CA CYS A 373 9.53 29.01 -16.28
C CYS A 373 10.67 28.85 -17.30
N PRO A 374 11.91 29.25 -16.95
CA PRO A 374 13.08 28.94 -17.76
C PRO A 374 13.39 27.44 -17.81
N GLU A 375 13.96 26.97 -18.92
CA GLU A 375 14.34 25.56 -19.12
C GLU A 375 15.27 25.04 -18.00
N ALA A 376 16.24 25.85 -17.56
CA ALA A 376 17.14 25.48 -16.47
C ALA A 376 16.42 25.26 -15.12
N GLU A 377 15.37 26.02 -14.81
CA GLU A 377 14.57 25.80 -13.59
C GLU A 377 13.81 24.48 -13.70
N TYR A 378 13.21 24.21 -14.86
CA TYR A 378 12.49 22.98 -15.13
C TYR A 378 13.39 21.75 -15.03
N GLU A 379 14.55 21.75 -15.66
CA GLU A 379 15.48 20.62 -15.63
C GLU A 379 15.94 20.30 -14.21
N GLN A 380 16.34 21.32 -13.44
CA GLN A 380 16.76 21.14 -12.05
C GLN A 380 15.61 20.67 -11.16
N GLY A 381 14.43 21.25 -11.35
CA GLY A 381 13.23 20.90 -10.59
C GLY A 381 12.78 19.47 -10.87
N LEU A 382 12.71 19.09 -12.14
CA LEU A 382 12.34 17.74 -12.56
C LEU A 382 13.36 16.70 -12.07
N ALA A 383 14.66 16.97 -12.20
CA ALA A 383 15.70 16.06 -11.69
C ALA A 383 15.57 15.81 -10.18
N ARG A 384 15.19 16.82 -9.39
CA ARG A 384 14.90 16.64 -7.95
C ARG A 384 13.68 15.77 -7.70
N VAL A 385 12.61 15.95 -8.47
CA VAL A 385 11.40 15.11 -8.37
C VAL A 385 11.71 13.66 -8.75
N GLU A 386 12.44 13.44 -9.84
CA GLU A 386 12.86 12.11 -10.28
C GLU A 386 13.77 11.44 -9.25
N ALA A 387 14.73 12.17 -8.69
CA ALA A 387 15.59 11.68 -7.61
C ALA A 387 14.76 11.30 -6.37
N ALA A 388 13.79 12.12 -5.95
CA ALA A 388 12.92 11.81 -4.82
C ALA A 388 12.07 10.55 -5.06
N ILE A 389 11.54 10.39 -6.29
CA ILE A 389 10.81 9.18 -6.69
C ILE A 389 11.73 7.95 -6.65
N ALA A 390 12.93 8.06 -7.20
CA ALA A 390 13.91 6.97 -7.21
C ALA A 390 14.31 6.56 -5.79
N THR A 391 14.59 7.52 -4.90
CA THR A 391 14.88 7.28 -3.49
C THR A 391 13.73 6.55 -2.80
N ALA A 392 12.48 7.02 -2.98
CA ALA A 392 11.32 6.35 -2.38
C ALA A 392 11.12 4.91 -2.91
N VAL A 393 11.43 4.64 -4.19
CA VAL A 393 11.44 3.28 -4.75
C VAL A 393 12.51 2.43 -4.07
N GLN A 394 13.74 2.93 -3.96
CA GLN A 394 14.87 2.22 -3.36
C GLN A 394 14.64 1.93 -1.87
N GLU A 395 14.13 2.90 -1.10
CA GLU A 395 13.82 2.72 0.32
C GLU A 395 12.77 1.64 0.55
N ARG A 396 11.70 1.60 -0.26
CA ARG A 396 10.69 0.52 -0.20
C ARG A 396 11.32 -0.84 -0.49
N GLN A 397 12.13 -0.95 -1.54
CA GLN A 397 12.82 -2.19 -1.90
C GLN A 397 13.80 -2.64 -0.80
N ALA A 398 14.53 -1.70 -0.21
CA ALA A 398 15.45 -1.96 0.90
C ALA A 398 14.71 -2.45 2.15
N LYS A 399 13.60 -1.79 2.54
CA LYS A 399 12.74 -2.21 3.65
C LYS A 399 12.19 -3.63 3.43
N ARG A 400 11.67 -3.91 2.24
CA ARG A 400 11.17 -5.25 1.87
C ARG A 400 12.28 -6.30 1.92
N SER A 401 13.45 -6.02 1.35
CA SER A 401 14.60 -6.92 1.34
C SER A 401 15.11 -7.21 2.76
N ALA A 402 15.23 -6.19 3.61
CA ALA A 402 15.64 -6.35 5.00
C ALA A 402 14.62 -7.19 5.79
N ARG A 403 13.32 -6.93 5.61
CA ARG A 403 12.26 -7.68 6.29
C ARG A 403 12.20 -9.14 5.84
N ASN A 404 12.35 -9.40 4.54
CA ASN A 404 12.45 -10.77 3.99
C ASN A 404 13.64 -11.53 4.57
N LYS A 405 14.83 -10.91 4.63
CA LYS A 405 16.01 -11.52 5.24
C LYS A 405 15.79 -11.85 6.72
N GLY A 406 15.13 -10.96 7.47
CA GLY A 406 14.76 -11.21 8.86
C GLY A 406 13.83 -12.41 9.01
N LEU A 407 12.81 -12.52 8.16
CA LEU A 407 11.87 -13.63 8.17
C LEU A 407 12.56 -14.97 7.85
N CYS A 408 13.43 -15.00 6.84
CA CYS A 408 14.20 -16.21 6.50
C CYS A 408 15.03 -16.69 7.70
N ARG A 409 15.73 -15.78 8.39
CA ARG A 409 16.52 -16.13 9.59
C ARG A 409 15.67 -16.69 10.72
N LEU A 410 14.46 -16.15 10.93
CA LEU A 410 13.53 -16.64 11.94
C LEU A 410 13.03 -18.06 11.61
N LEU A 411 12.66 -18.30 10.35
CA LEU A 411 12.23 -19.63 9.90
C LEU A 411 13.35 -20.66 10.00
N ASP A 412 14.58 -20.29 9.62
CA ASP A 412 15.74 -21.18 9.76
C ASP A 412 16.05 -21.50 11.22
N ALA A 413 15.90 -20.52 12.13
CA ALA A 413 16.06 -20.74 13.57
C ALA A 413 14.97 -21.67 14.13
N GLN A 414 13.70 -21.51 13.71
CA GLN A 414 12.61 -22.40 14.10
C GLN A 414 12.83 -23.83 13.62
N ARG A 415 13.28 -24.01 12.37
CA ARG A 415 13.62 -25.33 11.82
C ARG A 415 14.71 -26.01 12.64
N LYS A 416 15.81 -25.30 12.93
CA LYS A 416 16.90 -25.82 13.78
C LYS A 416 16.44 -26.20 15.18
N LEU A 417 15.54 -25.41 15.79
CA LEU A 417 14.98 -25.73 17.10
C LEU A 417 14.07 -26.97 17.05
N ALA A 418 13.24 -27.11 16.02
CA ALA A 418 12.40 -28.28 15.81
C ALA A 418 13.22 -29.55 15.59
N GLU A 419 14.24 -29.48 14.72
CA GLU A 419 15.18 -30.58 14.48
C GLU A 419 15.94 -30.97 15.77
N ALA A 420 16.41 -29.99 16.55
CA ALA A 420 17.06 -30.25 17.83
C ALA A 420 16.10 -30.90 18.85
N ALA A 421 14.84 -30.47 18.89
CA ALA A 421 13.82 -31.05 19.77
C ALA A 421 13.47 -32.48 19.35
N GLU A 422 13.37 -32.77 18.05
CA GLU A 422 13.15 -34.11 17.53
C GLU A 422 14.34 -35.04 17.83
N GLN A 423 15.57 -34.57 17.59
CA GLN A 423 16.78 -35.32 17.94
C GLN A 423 16.88 -35.59 19.45
N ALA A 424 16.49 -34.63 20.29
CA ALA A 424 16.46 -34.83 21.74
C ALA A 424 15.41 -35.87 22.17
N ARG A 425 14.23 -35.87 21.55
CA ARG A 425 13.20 -36.89 21.78
C ARG A 425 13.66 -38.28 21.33
N ALA A 426 14.22 -38.40 20.13
CA ALA A 426 14.75 -39.65 19.62
C ALA A 426 15.85 -40.24 20.53
N LYS A 427 16.78 -39.39 21.01
CA LYS A 427 17.81 -39.82 21.97
C LYS A 427 17.22 -40.27 23.31
N ALA A 428 16.21 -39.56 23.82
CA ALA A 428 15.53 -39.95 25.06
C ALA A 428 14.78 -41.27 24.91
N GLU A 429 14.11 -41.50 23.76
CA GLU A 429 13.44 -42.75 23.44
C GLU A 429 14.43 -43.91 23.26
N GLU A 430 15.55 -43.71 22.56
CA GLU A 430 16.61 -44.71 22.45
C GLU A 430 17.20 -45.07 23.82
N GLU A 431 17.46 -44.07 24.67
CA GLU A 431 17.97 -44.29 26.03
C GLU A 431 16.95 -45.05 26.89
N GLN A 432 15.66 -44.71 26.77
CA GLN A 432 14.57 -45.40 27.46
C GLN A 432 14.45 -46.85 26.97
N GLN A 433 14.45 -47.10 25.67
CA GLN A 433 14.44 -48.45 25.10
C GLN A 433 15.68 -49.25 25.53
N ARG A 434 16.85 -48.61 25.61
CA ARG A 434 18.07 -49.26 26.09
C ARG A 434 17.94 -49.65 27.57
N LYS A 435 17.39 -48.77 28.41
CA LYS A 435 17.10 -49.06 29.82
C LYS A 435 16.08 -50.18 29.97
N GLU A 436 15.02 -50.18 29.17
CA GLU A 436 13.99 -51.23 29.17
C GLU A 436 14.53 -52.57 28.67
N ARG A 437 15.33 -52.61 27.60
CA ARG A 437 16.00 -53.83 27.13
C ARG A 437 16.96 -54.37 28.18
N ALA A 438 17.78 -53.51 28.79
CA ALA A 438 18.67 -53.92 29.87
C ALA A 438 17.89 -54.46 31.08
N ALA A 439 16.77 -53.83 31.45
CA ALA A 439 15.90 -54.32 32.52
C ALA A 439 15.22 -55.65 32.15
N ALA A 440 14.78 -55.83 30.92
CA ALA A 440 14.17 -57.06 30.43
C ALA A 440 15.18 -58.21 30.34
N GLU A 441 16.41 -57.96 29.86
CA GLU A 441 17.50 -58.93 29.88
C GLU A 441 17.85 -59.34 31.31
N ARG A 442 17.96 -58.37 32.23
CA ARG A 442 18.15 -58.65 33.65
C ARG A 442 17.00 -59.48 34.24
N ALA A 443 15.75 -59.14 33.92
CA ALA A 443 14.60 -59.91 34.38
C ALA A 443 14.59 -61.34 33.82
N LYS A 444 15.00 -61.53 32.55
CA LYS A 444 15.17 -62.86 31.95
C LYS A 444 16.30 -63.65 32.62
N MET A 445 17.44 -63.02 32.89
CA MET A 445 18.54 -63.65 33.65
C MET A 445 18.07 -64.09 35.03
N LEU A 446 17.36 -63.22 35.77
CA LEU A 446 16.81 -63.54 37.09
C LEU A 446 15.72 -64.62 37.04
N ALA A 447 14.94 -64.72 35.96
CA ALA A 447 13.91 -65.74 35.78
C ALA A 447 14.47 -67.10 35.32
N ALA A 448 15.65 -67.13 34.69
CA ALA A 448 16.35 -68.35 34.30
C ALA A 448 17.13 -69.00 35.47
N LEU A 449 17.34 -68.25 36.56
CA LEU A 449 17.90 -68.77 37.80
C LEU A 449 16.84 -69.58 38.57
N SER A 450 17.28 -70.64 39.25
CA SER A 450 16.41 -71.38 40.17
C SER A 450 15.88 -70.48 41.29
N PRO A 451 14.76 -70.83 41.97
CA PRO A 451 14.18 -70.00 43.04
C PRO A 451 15.18 -69.59 44.13
N ASP A 452 16.17 -70.44 44.38
CA ASP A 452 17.22 -70.20 45.38
C ASP A 452 18.33 -69.31 44.82
N GLU A 453 18.79 -69.51 43.60
CA GLU A 453 19.77 -68.63 42.94
C GLU A 453 19.24 -67.22 42.69
N ARG A 454 17.93 -67.08 42.40
CA ARG A 454 17.25 -65.79 42.30
C ARG A 454 17.24 -65.04 43.63
N SER A 455 17.02 -65.77 44.73
CA SER A 455 17.03 -65.19 46.09
C SER A 455 18.43 -64.73 46.49
N ILE A 456 19.48 -65.44 46.05
CA ILE A 456 20.88 -65.05 46.23
C ILE A 456 21.20 -63.78 45.44
N ALA A 457 20.78 -63.70 44.17
CA ALA A 457 20.99 -62.54 43.32
C ALA A 457 20.28 -61.28 43.87
N GLU A 458 19.02 -61.41 44.30
CA GLU A 458 18.24 -60.29 44.89
C GLU A 458 18.86 -59.76 46.19
N VAL A 459 19.52 -60.60 46.99
CA VAL A 459 20.22 -60.18 48.22
C VAL A 459 21.61 -59.58 47.92
N ALA A 460 22.24 -59.99 46.81
CA ALA A 460 23.50 -59.44 46.34
C ALA A 460 23.36 -58.02 45.76
N GLU A 461 22.15 -57.62 45.33
CA GLU A 461 21.87 -56.30 44.79
C GLU A 461 22.09 -55.16 45.80
N SER A 462 22.50 -53.99 45.29
CA SER A 462 22.93 -52.84 46.10
C SER A 462 21.81 -52.23 46.96
N ASP A 463 20.55 -52.46 46.59
CA ASP A 463 19.32 -51.97 47.23
C ASP A 463 18.55 -53.06 48.01
N ALA A 464 19.15 -54.24 48.18
CA ALA A 464 18.56 -55.35 48.91
C ALA A 464 18.08 -54.94 50.32
N THR A 465 16.81 -55.23 50.61
CA THR A 465 16.20 -54.92 51.90
C THR A 465 16.56 -55.95 52.96
N GLU A 466 16.52 -55.54 54.23
CA GLU A 466 16.73 -56.46 55.36
C GLU A 466 15.77 -57.65 55.31
N LYS A 467 14.52 -57.44 54.87
CA LYS A 467 13.52 -58.51 54.72
C LYS A 467 13.98 -59.58 53.73
N GLN A 468 14.48 -59.18 52.56
CA GLN A 468 14.99 -60.11 51.55
C GLN A 468 16.20 -60.90 52.06
N SER A 469 17.11 -60.25 52.79
CA SER A 469 18.25 -60.93 53.43
C SER A 469 17.79 -61.95 54.49
N MET A 470 16.71 -61.66 55.20
CA MET A 470 16.15 -62.54 56.23
C MET A 470 15.44 -63.76 55.64
N ASP A 471 14.71 -63.58 54.53
CA ASP A 471 14.01 -64.65 53.83
C ASP A 471 15.00 -65.62 53.14
N LEU A 472 16.14 -65.12 52.65
CA LEU A 472 17.23 -65.97 52.15
C LEU A 472 17.93 -66.72 53.31
N TYR A 473 18.22 -66.03 54.42
CA TYR A 473 18.83 -66.67 55.59
C TYR A 473 17.95 -67.79 56.18
N GLY A 474 16.63 -67.61 56.20
CA GLY A 474 15.68 -68.63 56.68
C GLY A 474 15.70 -69.93 55.88
N ARG A 475 16.12 -69.87 54.61
CA ARG A 475 16.29 -71.05 53.73
C ARG A 475 17.74 -71.53 53.65
N LEU A 476 18.69 -70.84 54.27
CA LEU A 476 20.13 -71.12 54.14
C LEU A 476 20.51 -72.55 54.55
N SER A 477 19.84 -73.12 55.56
CA SER A 477 20.09 -74.49 56.03
C SER A 477 19.50 -75.58 55.14
N SER A 478 18.61 -75.24 54.21
CA SER A 478 18.00 -76.18 53.25
C SER A 478 18.63 -76.12 51.85
N LEU A 479 19.67 -75.29 51.67
CA LEU A 479 20.44 -75.20 50.43
C LEU A 479 21.66 -76.12 50.53
N ASP A 480 22.02 -76.77 49.41
CA ASP A 480 23.12 -77.74 49.36
C ASP A 480 24.34 -77.21 48.59
N GLY A 481 25.53 -77.58 49.07
CA GLY A 481 26.82 -77.43 48.36
C GLY A 481 27.16 -75.99 47.95
N ASP A 482 27.56 -75.81 46.69
CA ASP A 482 28.03 -74.53 46.13
C ASP A 482 26.99 -73.39 46.23
N VAL A 483 25.70 -73.72 46.18
CA VAL A 483 24.61 -72.73 46.28
C VAL A 483 24.51 -72.17 47.71
N GLN A 484 24.77 -73.00 48.73
CA GLN A 484 24.76 -72.61 50.13
C GLN A 484 25.90 -71.64 50.45
N THR A 485 27.10 -71.88 49.92
CA THR A 485 28.26 -71.01 50.07
C THR A 485 28.06 -69.67 49.35
N ARG A 486 27.49 -69.68 48.14
CA ARG A 486 27.12 -68.45 47.39
C ARG A 486 26.06 -67.63 48.13
N ALA A 487 25.05 -68.27 48.71
CA ALA A 487 24.04 -67.61 49.54
C ALA A 487 24.64 -66.98 50.81
N ALA A 488 25.52 -67.70 51.49
CA ALA A 488 26.22 -67.21 52.67
C ALA A 488 27.10 -65.98 52.34
N SER A 489 27.78 -65.97 51.18
CA SER A 489 28.58 -64.82 50.74
C SER A 489 27.70 -63.60 50.41
N ALA A 490 26.58 -63.81 49.71
CA ALA A 490 25.64 -62.73 49.41
C ALA A 490 25.03 -62.11 50.69
N LEU A 491 24.69 -62.95 51.68
CA LEU A 491 24.21 -62.50 52.99
C LEU A 491 25.26 -61.70 53.76
N ARG A 492 26.53 -62.15 53.73
CA ARG A 492 27.65 -61.39 54.30
C ARG A 492 27.72 -59.99 53.71
N ASP A 493 27.78 -59.90 52.39
CA ASP A 493 28.00 -58.62 51.70
C ASP A 493 26.79 -57.67 51.87
N CYS A 494 25.56 -58.22 51.88
CA CYS A 494 24.34 -57.48 52.21
C CYS A 494 24.37 -56.94 53.65
N TRP A 495 24.69 -57.79 54.63
CA TRP A 495 24.73 -57.38 56.03
C TRP A 495 25.89 -56.45 56.35
N GLN A 496 27.02 -56.52 55.63
CA GLN A 496 28.09 -55.53 55.73
C GLN A 496 27.60 -54.15 55.29
N ARG A 497 26.90 -54.07 54.15
CA ARG A 497 26.32 -52.80 53.66
C ARG A 497 25.28 -52.22 54.62
N LEU A 498 24.43 -53.08 55.21
CA LEU A 498 23.42 -52.67 56.19
C LEU A 498 24.01 -52.38 57.59
N GLY A 499 25.33 -52.52 57.79
CA GLY A 499 26.00 -52.31 59.08
C GLY A 499 25.67 -53.38 60.14
N LYS A 500 25.24 -54.57 59.72
CA LYS A 500 24.75 -55.69 60.55
C LYS A 500 25.65 -56.93 60.53
N TRP A 501 26.91 -56.78 60.10
CA TRP A 501 27.90 -57.85 60.04
C TRP A 501 28.94 -57.79 61.17
N GLU A 502 29.36 -56.59 61.57
CA GLU A 502 30.38 -56.34 62.60
C GLU A 502 29.95 -55.18 63.53
N GLY A 503 30.43 -55.17 64.78
CA GLY A 503 30.07 -54.15 65.80
C GLY A 503 29.12 -54.65 66.90
N LYS A 504 28.40 -53.73 67.57
CA LYS A 504 27.40 -54.06 68.62
C LYS A 504 26.13 -54.64 67.99
N LEU A 505 26.16 -55.95 67.71
CA LEU A 505 25.03 -56.69 67.16
C LEU A 505 24.10 -57.20 68.29
N SER A 506 22.81 -57.36 67.98
CA SER A 506 21.87 -58.03 68.90
C SER A 506 22.22 -59.50 69.02
N LYS A 507 21.92 -60.14 70.17
CA LYS A 507 22.20 -61.58 70.40
C LYS A 507 21.73 -62.47 69.25
N LYS A 508 20.52 -62.20 68.74
CA LYS A 508 19.92 -62.91 67.58
C LYS A 508 20.65 -62.65 66.27
N GLN A 509 21.26 -61.48 66.06
CA GLN A 509 22.01 -61.18 64.83
C GLN A 509 23.43 -61.77 64.89
N THR A 510 24.06 -61.78 66.06
CA THR A 510 25.37 -62.42 66.28
C THR A 510 25.33 -63.92 65.98
N GLU A 511 24.25 -64.60 66.39
CA GLU A 511 24.03 -66.02 66.09
C GLU A 511 23.90 -66.28 64.57
N LYS A 512 23.22 -65.39 63.84
CA LYS A 512 23.07 -65.49 62.37
C LYS A 512 24.38 -65.24 61.63
N VAL A 513 25.13 -64.20 62.03
CA VAL A 513 26.46 -63.92 61.47
C VAL A 513 27.40 -65.09 61.73
N ALA A 514 27.37 -65.68 62.93
CA ALA A 514 28.18 -66.86 63.25
C ALA A 514 27.78 -68.12 62.45
N ALA A 515 26.49 -68.27 62.11
CA ALA A 515 26.02 -69.36 61.25
C ALA A 515 26.47 -69.17 59.79
N VAL A 516 26.38 -67.95 59.26
CA VAL A 516 26.88 -67.60 57.91
C VAL A 516 28.40 -67.74 57.83
N LYS A 517 29.15 -67.30 58.85
CA LYS A 517 30.61 -67.47 58.93
C LYS A 517 31.02 -68.95 58.92
N ARG A 518 30.34 -69.81 59.69
CA ARG A 518 30.60 -71.26 59.68
C ARG A 518 30.44 -71.92 58.32
N ILE A 519 29.54 -71.42 57.48
CA ILE A 519 29.32 -71.91 56.11
C ILE A 519 30.39 -71.38 55.15
N LEU A 520 30.94 -70.19 55.40
CA LEU A 520 32.01 -69.58 54.60
C LEU A 520 33.42 -70.04 55.01
N GLU A 521 33.58 -70.49 56.25
CA GLU A 521 34.83 -71.02 56.83
C GLU A 521 34.86 -72.56 56.86
N GLY A 522 33.78 -73.20 56.39
CA GLY A 522 33.61 -74.65 56.29
C GLY A 522 34.32 -75.27 55.12
#